data_AF-A0A935C1K2-F1
#
_entry.id   AF-A0A935C1K2-F1
#
_cell.length_a   1.000
_cell.length_b   1.000
_cell.length_c   1.000
_cell.angle_alpha   90.00
_cell.angle_beta   90.00
_cell.angle_gamma   90.00
#
_symmetry.space_group_name_H-M   'P 1'
#
loop_
_entity.id
_entity.type
_entity.pdbx_description
1 polymer ?
#
loop_
_entity_poly.entity_id
_entity_poly.type
_entity_poly.pdbx_seq_one_letter_code
_entity_poly.pdbx_strand_id
1 'polypeptide(L)'
;MEATSKAVQTTGCSEGLLRLKRQFDQWRAGRRAGERIPSELWSGAVAAAGEHGAYRVAAELHLDYAVLKRRAALAGGNTPAAELAPRFVELFAPAGRATPAAAERPQCVVELDNARGAKMRVELDGQGLAGLSVLCSAFWAA
;
A
#
# COMPACT_ATOMS: atom_id res chain seq x y z
N MET A 1 -9.82 -22.19 -20.30
CA MET A 1 -11.00 -21.32 -20.43
C MET A 1 -11.19 -20.60 -19.09
N GLU A 2 -10.50 -19.48 -18.83
CA GLU A 2 -10.54 -18.77 -17.53
C GLU A 2 -10.39 -17.24 -17.69
N ALA A 3 -11.19 -16.62 -18.55
CA ALA A 3 -11.09 -15.18 -18.82
C ALA A 3 -12.35 -14.36 -18.51
N THR A 4 -13.40 -14.94 -17.91
CA THR A 4 -14.69 -14.24 -17.72
C THR A 4 -15.05 -13.88 -16.28
N SER A 5 -14.36 -14.40 -15.26
CA SER A 5 -14.77 -14.17 -13.85
C SER A 5 -14.41 -12.77 -13.31
N LYS A 6 -13.45 -12.05 -13.90
CA LYS A 6 -12.99 -10.74 -13.38
C LYS A 6 -13.88 -9.56 -13.81
N ALA A 7 -14.54 -9.65 -14.97
CA ALA A 7 -15.37 -8.58 -15.50
C ALA A 7 -16.73 -8.46 -14.79
N VAL A 8 -17.33 -9.59 -14.41
CA VAL A 8 -18.64 -9.59 -13.72
C VAL A 8 -18.53 -9.04 -12.29
N GLN A 9 -17.43 -9.35 -11.58
CA GLN A 9 -17.24 -8.89 -10.20
C GLN A 9 -16.95 -7.39 -10.09
N THR A 10 -16.23 -6.81 -11.05
CA THR A 10 -15.93 -5.37 -11.03
C THR A 10 -17.19 -4.53 -11.33
N THR A 11 -18.09 -5.02 -12.19
CA THR A 11 -19.34 -4.34 -12.54
C THR A 11 -20.37 -4.39 -11.41
N GLY A 12 -20.55 -5.54 -10.75
CA GLY A 12 -21.50 -5.66 -9.63
C GLY A 12 -21.09 -4.83 -8.40
N CYS A 13 -19.79 -4.74 -8.13
CA CYS A 13 -19.24 -3.92 -7.06
C CYS A 13 -19.47 -2.41 -7.36
N SER A 14 -19.27 -1.98 -8.61
CA SER A 14 -19.59 -0.61 -9.06
C SER A 14 -21.08 -0.26 -8.95
N GLU A 15 -21.97 -1.19 -9.31
CA GLU A 15 -23.42 -0.99 -9.20
C GLU A 15 -23.89 -0.82 -7.74
N GLY A 16 -23.30 -1.59 -6.82
CA GLY A 16 -23.53 -1.45 -5.38
C GLY A 16 -23.16 -0.06 -4.86
N LEU A 17 -22.00 0.47 -5.25
CA LEU A 17 -21.56 1.82 -4.86
C LEU A 17 -22.46 2.91 -5.46
N LEU A 18 -22.90 2.77 -6.71
CA LEU A 18 -23.84 3.70 -7.35
C LEU A 18 -25.22 3.70 -6.67
N ARG A 19 -25.70 2.53 -6.24
CA ARG A 19 -26.95 2.44 -5.47
C ARG A 19 -26.82 3.17 -4.13
N LEU A 20 -25.70 2.96 -3.43
CA LEU A 20 -25.41 3.65 -2.17
C LEU A 20 -25.32 5.16 -2.36
N LYS A 21 -24.68 5.62 -3.45
CA LYS A 21 -24.64 7.05 -3.82
C LYS A 21 -26.04 7.65 -3.93
N ARG A 22 -26.96 6.98 -4.63
CA ARG A 22 -28.37 7.43 -4.74
C ARG A 22 -29.07 7.53 -3.38
N GLN A 23 -28.81 6.62 -2.45
CA GLN A 23 -29.38 6.68 -1.10
C GLN A 23 -28.85 7.89 -0.32
N PHE A 24 -27.55 8.16 -0.43
CA PHE A 24 -26.95 9.36 0.15
C PHE A 24 -27.52 10.65 -0.45
N ASP A 25 -27.74 10.69 -1.76
CA ASP A 25 -28.28 11.86 -2.43
C ASP A 25 -29.76 12.12 -2.08
N GLN A 26 -30.58 11.06 -2.00
CA GLN A 26 -31.96 11.18 -1.51
C GLN A 26 -32.01 11.68 -0.07
N TRP A 27 -31.16 11.15 0.81
CA TRP A 27 -31.07 11.63 2.18
C TRP A 27 -30.62 13.10 2.23
N ARG A 28 -29.63 13.51 1.44
CA ARG A 28 -29.19 14.91 1.37
C ARG A 28 -30.25 15.86 0.83
N ALA A 29 -31.11 15.40 -0.08
CA ALA A 29 -32.19 16.20 -0.63
C ALA A 29 -33.30 16.46 0.41
N GLY A 30 -33.55 15.49 1.31
CA GLY A 30 -34.60 15.59 2.33
C GLY A 30 -34.14 16.08 3.71
N ARG A 31 -32.83 16.13 3.98
CA ARG A 31 -32.30 16.46 5.32
C ARG A 31 -32.40 17.95 5.66
N ARG A 32 -32.48 18.24 6.95
CA ARG A 32 -32.27 19.61 7.46
C ARG A 32 -30.77 19.93 7.51
N ALA A 33 -30.42 21.20 7.37
CA ALA A 33 -29.02 21.63 7.48
C ALA A 33 -28.45 21.25 8.86
N GLY A 34 -27.31 20.55 8.88
CA GLY A 34 -26.67 20.07 10.11
C GLY A 34 -27.18 18.71 10.62
N GLU A 35 -28.13 18.07 9.93
CA GLU A 35 -28.58 16.74 10.30
C GLU A 35 -27.48 15.69 10.10
N ARG A 36 -27.25 14.85 11.12
CA ARG A 36 -26.21 13.83 11.12
C ARG A 36 -26.59 12.70 10.16
N ILE A 37 -25.60 12.15 9.45
CA ILE A 37 -25.79 10.99 8.59
C ILE A 37 -26.29 9.80 9.44
N PRO A 38 -27.43 9.17 9.07
CA PRO A 38 -27.96 7.97 9.72
C PRO A 38 -26.97 6.82 9.83
N SER A 39 -27.12 5.98 10.86
CA SER A 39 -26.29 4.78 11.08
C SER A 39 -26.30 3.83 9.90
N GLU A 40 -27.46 3.62 9.27
CA GLU A 40 -27.63 2.73 8.11
C GLU A 40 -26.84 3.17 6.88
N LEU A 41 -26.75 4.47 6.64
CA LEU A 41 -25.93 5.00 5.54
C LEU A 41 -24.44 4.85 5.85
N TRP A 42 -24.07 4.99 7.12
CA TRP A 42 -22.69 4.76 7.55
C TRP A 42 -22.26 3.30 7.47
N SER A 43 -23.13 2.35 7.85
CA SER A 43 -22.83 0.92 7.75
C SER A 43 -22.60 0.52 6.28
N GLY A 44 -23.46 0.99 5.37
CA GLY A 44 -23.28 0.81 3.93
C GLY A 44 -21.96 1.41 3.41
N ALA A 45 -21.62 2.62 3.83
CA ALA A 45 -20.35 3.27 3.43
C ALA A 45 -19.12 2.54 3.96
N VAL A 46 -19.17 2.00 5.18
CA VAL A 46 -18.10 1.20 5.77
C VAL A 46 -17.92 -0.13 5.05
N ALA A 47 -19.01 -0.83 4.71
CA ALA A 47 -18.96 -2.06 3.93
C ALA A 47 -18.33 -1.80 2.54
N ALA A 48 -18.79 -0.76 1.85
CA ALA A 48 -18.23 -0.36 0.56
C ALA A 48 -16.74 0.03 0.67
N ALA A 49 -16.31 0.63 1.78
CA ALA A 49 -14.92 1.00 2.01
C ALA A 49 -14.00 -0.23 2.15
N GLY A 50 -14.52 -1.36 2.63
CA GLY A 50 -13.81 -2.64 2.66
C GLY A 50 -13.60 -3.24 1.26
N GLU A 51 -14.58 -3.08 0.37
CA GLU A 51 -14.54 -3.65 -0.99
C GLU A 51 -13.77 -2.76 -1.99
N HIS A 52 -13.96 -1.44 -1.93
CA HIS A 52 -13.45 -0.48 -2.92
C HIS A 52 -12.31 0.41 -2.42
N GLY A 53 -12.01 0.33 -1.12
CA GLY A 53 -11.09 1.24 -0.44
C GLY A 53 -11.76 2.55 -0.01
N ALA A 54 -11.41 3.02 1.19
CA ALA A 54 -12.02 4.19 1.82
C ALA A 54 -11.88 5.49 0.99
N TYR A 55 -10.80 5.66 0.22
CA TYR A 55 -10.61 6.89 -0.57
C TYR A 55 -11.62 7.01 -1.71
N ARG A 56 -11.79 5.94 -2.50
CA ARG A 56 -12.74 5.92 -3.62
C ARG A 56 -14.17 6.11 -3.13
N VAL A 57 -14.52 5.44 -2.03
CA VAL A 57 -15.86 5.56 -1.43
C VAL A 57 -16.10 6.96 -0.86
N ALA A 58 -15.11 7.57 -0.19
CA ALA A 58 -15.25 8.94 0.31
C ALA A 58 -15.45 9.94 -0.83
N ALA A 59 -14.71 9.79 -1.93
CA ALA A 59 -14.84 10.64 -3.11
C ALA A 59 -16.21 10.49 -3.78
N GLU A 60 -16.64 9.26 -4.05
CA GLU A 60 -17.92 8.99 -4.74
C GLU A 60 -19.14 9.33 -3.92
N LEU A 61 -19.08 9.07 -2.60
CA LEU A 61 -20.19 9.35 -1.70
C LEU A 61 -20.10 10.75 -1.09
N HIS A 62 -19.13 11.61 -1.46
CA HIS A 62 -18.92 12.94 -0.87
C HIS A 62 -18.92 12.91 0.67
N LEU A 63 -18.11 12.03 1.25
CA LEU A 63 -17.91 11.89 2.68
C LEU A 63 -16.54 12.39 3.09
N ASP A 64 -16.42 12.82 4.35
CA ASP A 64 -15.12 13.07 4.95
C ASP A 64 -14.33 11.76 5.04
N TYR A 65 -13.21 11.71 4.33
CA TYR A 65 -12.34 10.54 4.26
C TYR A 65 -11.82 10.12 5.65
N ALA A 66 -11.42 11.07 6.50
CA ALA A 66 -10.89 10.77 7.82
C ALA A 66 -11.96 10.16 8.73
N VAL A 67 -13.20 10.66 8.65
CA VAL A 67 -14.34 10.12 9.40
C VAL A 67 -14.68 8.72 8.91
N LEU A 68 -14.75 8.51 7.59
CA LEU A 68 -15.02 7.19 7.00
C LEU A 68 -13.93 6.19 7.38
N LYS A 69 -12.66 6.58 7.26
CA LYS A 69 -11.51 5.75 7.64
C LYS A 69 -11.55 5.35 9.10
N ARG A 70 -11.85 6.29 10.01
CA ARG A 70 -11.97 6.01 11.44
C ARG A 70 -13.12 5.04 11.72
N ARG A 71 -14.28 5.24 11.10
CA ARG A 71 -15.44 4.35 11.26
C ARG A 71 -15.19 2.96 10.70
N ALA A 72 -14.52 2.86 9.54
CA ALA A 72 -14.13 1.58 8.97
C ALA A 72 -13.14 0.82 9.87
N ALA A 73 -12.17 1.53 10.47
CA ALA A 73 -11.24 0.96 11.43
C ALA A 73 -11.94 0.46 12.72
N LEU A 74 -12.96 1.18 13.20
CA LEU A 74 -13.74 0.79 14.37
C LEU A 74 -14.71 -0.38 14.09
N ALA A 75 -15.31 -0.43 12.91
CA ALA A 75 -16.24 -1.46 12.51
C ALA A 75 -15.55 -2.79 12.16
N GLY A 76 -14.32 -2.74 11.65
CA GLY A 76 -13.45 -3.90 11.46
C GLY A 76 -12.85 -4.42 12.77
N GLY A 77 -13.60 -4.34 13.88
CA GLY A 77 -13.18 -4.64 15.24
C GLY A 77 -12.20 -5.81 15.28
N ASN A 78 -11.00 -5.51 15.74
CA ASN A 78 -9.92 -6.47 15.95
C ASN A 78 -9.33 -7.10 14.67
N THR A 79 -8.86 -6.27 13.73
CA THR A 79 -7.44 -6.51 13.44
C THR A 79 -6.73 -6.18 14.75
N PRO A 80 -5.97 -7.09 15.37
CA PRO A 80 -5.01 -6.61 16.36
C PRO A 80 -4.30 -5.41 15.71
N ALA A 81 -3.71 -4.53 16.50
CA ALA A 81 -2.45 -3.99 16.02
C ALA A 81 -1.60 -5.23 15.76
N ALA A 82 -1.74 -5.83 14.56
CA ALA A 82 -0.75 -6.67 13.96
C ALA A 82 0.42 -5.74 14.08
N GLU A 83 1.29 -6.06 15.04
CA GLU A 83 2.54 -5.37 15.22
C GLU A 83 2.97 -5.04 13.81
N LEU A 84 3.16 -3.76 13.52
CA LEU A 84 3.81 -3.34 12.29
C LEU A 84 5.28 -3.78 12.40
N ALA A 85 5.50 -5.07 12.69
CA ALA A 85 6.69 -5.79 12.37
C ALA A 85 6.82 -5.62 10.85
N PRO A 86 7.89 -4.97 10.39
CA PRO A 86 8.09 -4.74 8.97
C PRO A 86 8.09 -6.11 8.27
N ARG A 87 7.02 -6.39 7.51
CA ARG A 87 6.96 -7.60 6.68
C ARG A 87 7.55 -7.22 5.34
N PHE A 88 8.75 -7.72 5.08
CA PHE A 88 9.36 -7.67 3.76
C PHE A 88 8.45 -8.40 2.77
N VAL A 89 8.09 -7.75 1.67
CA VAL A 89 7.39 -8.37 0.54
C VAL A 89 8.37 -8.44 -0.61
N GLU A 90 8.92 -9.63 -0.84
CA GLU A 90 9.80 -9.87 -1.98
C GLU A 90 8.96 -9.95 -3.25
N LEU A 91 9.12 -8.96 -4.12
CA LEU A 91 8.47 -8.94 -5.44
C LEU A 91 9.39 -9.62 -6.44
N PHE A 92 9.10 -10.88 -6.77
CA PHE A 92 9.76 -11.54 -7.89
C PHE A 92 9.29 -10.91 -9.20
N ALA A 93 10.21 -10.24 -9.90
CA ALA A 93 9.98 -9.78 -11.26
C ALA A 93 9.63 -11.00 -12.13
N PRO A 94 8.64 -10.90 -13.04
CA PRO A 94 8.25 -12.03 -13.87
C PRO A 94 9.44 -12.48 -14.71
N ALA A 95 9.89 -13.71 -14.45
CA ALA A 95 10.84 -14.42 -15.30
C ALA A 95 10.19 -14.59 -16.68
N GLY A 96 10.51 -13.68 -17.60
CA GLY A 96 9.73 -13.57 -18.82
C GLY A 96 10.30 -12.64 -19.88
N ARG A 97 11.60 -12.75 -20.17
CA ARG A 97 12.17 -12.74 -21.54
C ARG A 97 13.69 -12.77 -21.47
N ALA A 98 14.26 -13.88 -21.93
CA ALA A 98 15.66 -13.98 -22.24
C ALA A 98 16.03 -13.04 -23.39
N THR A 99 17.09 -12.27 -23.20
CA THR A 99 18.05 -11.89 -24.26
C THR A 99 19.45 -12.13 -23.71
N PRO A 100 20.33 -12.85 -24.43
CA PRO A 100 21.69 -13.12 -24.00
C PRO A 100 22.59 -11.96 -24.44
N ALA A 101 22.89 -11.06 -23.52
CA ALA A 101 23.98 -10.10 -23.69
C ALA A 101 24.56 -9.91 -22.30
N ALA A 102 25.80 -10.39 -22.12
CA ALA A 102 26.67 -10.28 -20.94
C ALA A 102 25.99 -10.21 -19.58
N ALA A 103 26.31 -11.15 -18.69
CA ALA A 103 26.15 -10.91 -17.26
C ALA A 103 26.98 -9.66 -16.89
N GLU A 104 26.38 -8.47 -17.02
CA GLU A 104 26.90 -7.22 -16.51
C GLU A 104 26.83 -7.38 -14.99
N ARG A 105 27.95 -7.87 -14.45
CA ARG A 105 28.13 -8.00 -13.02
C ARG A 105 27.88 -6.62 -12.43
N PRO A 106 26.97 -6.47 -11.45
CA PRO A 106 26.75 -5.17 -10.86
C PRO A 106 28.04 -4.71 -10.21
N GLN A 107 28.67 -3.70 -10.80
CA GLN A 107 29.79 -2.99 -10.18
C GLN A 107 29.20 -2.19 -9.02
N CYS A 108 29.59 -2.52 -7.80
CA CYS A 108 29.14 -1.84 -6.59
C CYS A 108 30.29 -1.02 -6.04
N VAL A 109 30.06 0.27 -5.82
CA VAL A 109 31.02 1.16 -5.16
C VAL A 109 30.44 1.53 -3.79
N VAL A 110 31.23 1.31 -2.74
CA VAL A 110 30.88 1.64 -1.35
C VAL A 110 31.84 2.70 -0.85
N GLU A 111 31.31 3.85 -0.46
CA GLU A 111 32.08 4.95 0.12
C GLU A 111 31.68 5.15 1.59
N LEU A 112 32.67 5.22 2.47
CA LEU A 112 32.49 5.39 3.91
C LEU A 112 33.35 6.56 4.39
N ASP A 113 32.73 7.45 5.15
CA ASP A 113 33.40 8.51 5.90
C ASP A 113 33.13 8.27 7.40
N ASN A 114 34.14 8.44 8.26
CA ASN A 114 33.98 8.33 9.71
C ASN A 114 34.08 9.69 10.42
N ALA A 115 33.61 9.76 11.67
CA ALA A 115 33.59 10.99 12.47
C ALA A 115 34.99 11.57 12.76
N ARG A 116 36.05 10.78 12.54
CA ARG A 116 37.45 11.20 12.70
C ARG A 116 38.06 11.71 11.39
N GLY A 117 37.26 11.80 10.33
CA GLY A 117 37.66 12.31 9.02
C GLY A 117 38.38 11.29 8.14
N ALA A 118 38.46 10.01 8.53
CA ALA A 118 38.95 8.97 7.65
C ALA A 118 37.92 8.63 6.57
N LYS A 119 38.41 8.27 5.39
CA LYS A 119 37.60 7.94 4.21
C LYS A 119 38.01 6.58 3.64
N MET A 120 37.05 5.81 3.16
CA MET A 120 37.29 4.51 2.53
C MET A 120 36.36 4.32 1.34
N ARG A 121 36.91 3.87 0.20
CA ARG A 121 36.17 3.54 -1.02
C ARG A 121 36.50 2.11 -1.43
N VAL A 122 35.46 1.32 -1.70
CA VAL A 122 35.58 -0.09 -2.07
C VAL A 122 34.82 -0.30 -3.38
N GLU A 123 35.50 -0.85 -4.38
CA GLU A 123 34.90 -1.19 -5.67
C GLU A 123 34.80 -2.72 -5.77
N LEU A 124 33.60 -3.22 -6.07
CA LEU A 124 33.25 -4.63 -6.04
C LEU A 124 32.69 -5.05 -7.40
N ASP A 125 33.15 -6.18 -7.91
CA ASP A 125 32.76 -6.76 -9.19
C ASP A 125 31.83 -7.98 -9.06
N GLY A 126 30.99 -7.98 -8.00
CA GLY A 126 29.99 -9.01 -7.74
C GLY A 126 30.50 -10.27 -7.02
N GLN A 127 31.82 -10.43 -6.80
CA GLN A 127 32.40 -11.55 -6.02
C GLN A 127 32.88 -11.15 -4.60
N GLY A 128 32.97 -9.85 -4.30
CA GLY A 128 33.55 -9.34 -3.03
C GLY A 128 32.56 -9.03 -1.90
N LEU A 129 31.26 -9.35 -2.04
CA LEU A 129 30.24 -8.97 -1.05
C LEU A 129 30.34 -9.71 0.29
N ALA A 130 30.89 -10.93 0.30
CA ALA A 130 30.92 -11.78 1.50
C ALA A 130 31.75 -11.21 2.66
N GLY A 131 32.71 -10.31 2.38
CA GLY A 131 33.56 -9.67 3.39
C GLY A 131 33.22 -8.20 3.70
N LEU A 132 32.25 -7.61 2.99
CA LEU A 132 31.99 -6.17 3.04
C LEU A 132 31.56 -5.71 4.44
N SER A 133 30.70 -6.46 5.12
CA SER A 133 30.23 -6.11 6.47
C SER A 133 31.36 -6.09 7.51
N VAL A 134 32.31 -7.03 7.40
CA VAL A 134 33.49 -7.09 8.28
C VAL A 134 34.40 -5.90 8.03
N LEU A 135 34.64 -5.57 6.75
CA LEU A 135 35.48 -4.43 6.36
C LEU A 135 34.85 -3.08 6.79
N CYS A 136 33.54 -2.90 6.58
CA CYS A 136 32.83 -1.70 7.03
C CYS A 136 32.83 -1.57 8.56
N SER A 137 32.59 -2.66 9.30
CA SER A 137 32.59 -2.63 10.77
C SER A 137 33.98 -2.36 11.36
N ALA A 138 35.04 -2.95 10.79
CA ALA A 138 36.42 -2.64 11.18
C ALA A 138 36.77 -1.17 10.96
N PHE A 139 36.32 -0.57 9.84
CA PHE A 139 36.56 0.83 9.54
C PHE A 139 35.87 1.80 10.51
N TRP A 140 34.66 1.47 10.99
CA TRP A 140 33.97 2.28 12.00
C TRP A 140 34.44 2.03 13.43
N ALA A 141 35.03 0.86 13.71
CA ALA A 141 35.63 0.56 15.01
C ALA A 141 37.02 1.20 15.19
N ALA A 142 37.68 1.57 14.09
CA ALA A 142 38.99 2.23 14.09
C ALA A 142 38.94 3.62 14.72
#